data_AF-A0A4R1BBN6-F1
#
_entry.id   AF-A0A4R1BBN6-F1
#
_cell.length_a   1.000
_cell.length_b   1.000
_cell.length_c   1.000
_cell.angle_alpha   90.00
_cell.angle_beta   90.00
_cell.angle_gamma   90.00
#
_symmetry.space_group_name_H-M   'P 1'
#
loop_
_entity.id
_entity.type
_entity.pdbx_description
1 polymer ?
#
loop_
_entity_poly.entity_id
_entity_poly.type
_entity_poly.pdbx_seq_one_letter_code
_entity_poly.pdbx_strand_id
1 'polypeptide(L)' 'MMEIVKIQFQTPQDFQRFRKLALERVVSVNIAELSMICHCFMSDIANAINLFGATITDAPIRPSG' A
#
# COMPACT_ATOMS: atom_id res chain seq x y z
N MET A 1 12.62 -7.70 -6.91
CA MET A 1 11.46 -8.58 -6.64
C MET A 1 10.29 -7.68 -6.26
N MET A 2 9.07 -8.03 -6.67
CA MET A 2 7.84 -7.33 -6.27
C MET A 2 7.12 -8.17 -5.23
N GLU A 3 6.57 -7.53 -4.20
CA GLU A 3 5.82 -8.18 -3.13
C GLU A 3 4.39 -7.66 -3.08
N ILE A 4 3.46 -8.53 -2.70
CA ILE A 4 2.06 -8.18 -2.51
C ILE A 4 1.86 -7.78 -1.05
N VAL A 5 1.71 -6.49 -0.79
CA VAL A 5 1.61 -5.95 0.56
C VAL A 5 0.35 -5.10 0.72
N LYS A 6 -0.19 -5.07 1.94
CA LYS A 6 -1.15 -4.06 2.36
C LYS A 6 -0.40 -2.90 2.99
N ILE A 7 -0.61 -1.71 2.46
CA ILE A 7 -0.05 -0.46 2.98
C ILE A 7 -1.18 0.33 3.64
N GLN A 8 -0.99 0.65 4.91
CA GLN A 8 -1.93 1.35 5.76
C GLN A 8 -1.38 2.75 6.06
N PHE A 9 -2.17 3.78 5.77
CA PHE A 9 -1.77 5.18 5.97
C PHE A 9 -2.50 5.78 7.17
N GLN A 10 -1.88 6.78 7.80
CA GLN A 10 -2.45 7.49 8.94
C GLN A 10 -3.33 8.66 8.49
N THR A 11 -2.98 9.31 7.37
CA THR A 11 -3.69 10.48 6.86
C THR A 11 -4.26 10.26 5.46
N PRO A 12 -5.40 10.87 5.13
CA PRO A 12 -5.92 10.86 3.75
C PRO A 12 -4.97 11.50 2.74
N GLN A 13 -4.16 12.48 3.18
CA GLN A 13 -3.23 13.18 2.30
C GLN A 13 -2.12 12.23 1.82
N ASP A 14 -1.54 11.45 2.74
CA ASP A 14 -0.46 10.51 2.43
C ASP A 14 -0.96 9.34 1.60
N PHE A 15 -2.15 8.84 1.93
CA PHE A 15 -2.85 7.84 1.12
C PHE A 15 -3.00 8.30 -0.34
N GLN A 16 -3.49 9.53 -0.56
CA GLN A 16 -3.68 10.06 -1.91
C GLN A 16 -2.36 10.33 -2.62
N ARG A 17 -1.33 10.80 -1.90
CA ARG A 17 0.02 11.01 -2.47
C ARG A 17 0.65 9.71 -2.93
N PHE A 18 0.65 8.68 -2.08
CA PHE A 18 1.22 7.39 -2.43
C PHE A 18 0.43 6.71 -3.56
N ARG A 19 -0.91 6.78 -3.52
CA ARG A 19 -1.76 6.25 -4.60
C ARG A 19 -1.41 6.85 -5.96
N LYS A 20 -1.06 8.14 -6.02
CA LYS A 20 -0.62 8.81 -7.26
C LYS A 20 0.74 8.32 -7.74
N LEU A 21 1.64 7.97 -6.82
CA LEU A 21 2.98 7.47 -7.14
C LEU A 21 2.98 6.00 -7.56
N ALA A 22 2.11 5.18 -6.95
CA ALA A 22 2.07 3.73 -7.13
C ALA A 22 0.89 3.26 -8.00
N LEU A 23 0.31 4.14 -8.82
CA LEU A 23 -0.99 3.94 -9.48
C LEU A 23 -1.06 2.66 -10.33
N GLU A 24 0.01 2.31 -11.02
CA GLU A 24 0.12 1.09 -11.85
C GLU A 24 0.32 -0.19 -11.04
N ARG A 25 0.65 -0.07 -9.75
CA ARG A 25 1.00 -1.18 -8.85
C ARG A 25 -0.10 -1.48 -7.84
N VAL A 26 -1.05 -0.56 -7.67
CA VAL A 26 -2.17 -0.71 -6.73
C VAL A 26 -3.19 -1.70 -7.31
N VAL A 27 -3.41 -2.78 -6.56
CA VAL A 27 -4.38 -3.84 -6.88
C VAL A 27 -5.76 -3.49 -6.33
N SER A 28 -5.81 -2.97 -5.10
CA SER A 28 -7.06 -2.64 -4.42
C SER A 28 -6.86 -1.45 -3.48
N VAL A 29 -7.93 -0.68 -3.28
CA VAL A 29 -7.95 0.46 -2.36
C VAL A 29 -9.14 0.34 -1.42
N ASN A 30 -8.90 0.62 -0.14
CA ASN A 30 -9.92 0.79 0.88
C ASN A 30 -9.78 2.20 1.46
N ILE A 31 -10.64 3.11 1.02
CA ILE A 31 -10.60 4.53 1.44
C ILE A 31 -11.07 4.69 2.88
N ALA A 32 -12.02 3.87 3.34
CA ALA A 32 -12.53 3.93 4.71
C ALA A 32 -11.44 3.57 5.72
N GLU A 33 -10.63 2.55 5.38
CA GLU A 33 -9.47 2.17 6.18
C GLU A 33 -8.22 2.97 5.84
N LEU A 34 -8.20 3.86 4.83
CA LEU A 34 -6.96 4.48 4.33
C LEU A 34 -5.85 3.46 4.02
N SER A 35 -6.23 2.32 3.43
CA SER A 35 -5.28 1.27 3.05
C SER A 35 -5.38 0.88 1.58
N MET A 36 -4.29 0.33 1.05
CA MET A 36 -4.28 -0.22 -0.31
C MET A 36 -3.42 -1.46 -0.38
N ILE A 37 -3.78 -2.37 -1.27
CA ILE A 37 -2.95 -3.53 -1.61
C ILE A 37 -2.22 -3.19 -2.90
N CYS A 38 -0.90 -3.38 -2.92
CA CYS A 38 -0.10 -3.16 -4.11
C CYS A 38 0.91 -4.28 -4.35
N HIS A 39 1.28 -4.47 -5.62
CA HIS A 39 2.47 -5.20 -6.04
C HIS A 39 3.65 -4.23 -6.05
N CYS A 40 4.20 -3.98 -4.87
CA CYS A 40 5.18 -2.94 -4.67
C CYS A 40 6.61 -3.50 -4.71
N PHE A 41 7.55 -2.71 -5.24
CA PHE A 41 8.96 -3.01 -5.05
C PHE A 41 9.38 -2.66 -3.62
N MET A 42 10.45 -3.28 -3.13
CA MET A 42 11.03 -2.91 -1.84
C MET A 42 11.34 -1.41 -1.69
N SER A 43 11.70 -0.72 -2.78
CA SER A 43 11.87 0.73 -2.78
C SER A 43 10.57 1.50 -2.54
N ASP A 44 9.45 1.01 -3.06
CA ASP A 44 8.14 1.63 -2.85
C ASP A 44 7.67 1.41 -1.41
N ILE A 45 7.92 0.21 -0.88
CA ILE A 45 7.65 -0.15 0.53
C ILE A 45 8.48 0.75 1.45
N ALA A 46 9.77 0.90 1.18
CA ALA A 46 10.65 1.79 1.95
C ALA A 46 10.18 3.25 1.86
N ASN A 47 9.74 3.72 0.70
CA ASN A 47 9.17 5.06 0.55
C ASN A 47 7.86 5.22 1.33
N ALA A 48 6.98 4.23 1.29
CA ALA A 48 5.74 4.19 2.08
C ALA A 48 6.02 4.37 3.58
N ILE A 49 7.00 3.63 4.11
CA ILE A 49 7.39 3.69 5.52
C ILE A 49 8.07 5.03 5.83
N ASN A 50 9.14 5.37 5.11
CA ASN A 50 10.03 6.46 5.49
C ASN A 50 9.48 7.85 5.16
N LEU A 51 8.73 7.99 4.06
CA LEU A 51 8.21 9.30 3.62
C LEU A 51 6.79 9.55 4.11
N PHE A 52 5.99 8.51 4.28
CA PHE A 52 4.55 8.62 4.57
C PHE A 52 4.17 8.03 5.94
N GLY A 53 5.12 7.47 6.69
CA GLY A 53 4.84 6.84 7.98
C GLY A 53 3.85 5.68 7.88
N ALA A 54 3.77 5.03 6.71
CA ALA A 54 2.81 3.98 6.46
C ALA A 54 3.21 2.69 7.18
N THR A 55 2.20 1.95 7.63
CA THR A 55 2.39 0.61 8.19
C THR A 55 2.21 -0.42 7.09
N ILE A 56 3.10 -1.40 7.03
CA ILE A 56 3.07 -2.48 6.05
C ILE A 56 2.61 -3.74 6.77
N THR A 57 1.57 -4.38 6.23
CA THR A 57 1.15 -5.71 6.66
C THR A 57 1.06 -6.63 5.46
N ASP A 58 1.05 -7.94 5.71
CA ASP A 58 0.78 -8.90 4.64
C ASP A 58 -0.57 -8.59 3.98
N ALA A 59 -0.60 -8.67 2.65
CA ALA A 59 -1.87 -8.63 1.95
C ALA A 59 -2.72 -9.82 2.41
N PRO A 60 -4.04 -9.64 2.64
CA PRO A 60 -4.90 -10.73 3.04
C PRO A 60 -4.79 -11.85 2.01
N ILE A 61 -4.30 -13.00 2.45
CA ILE A 61 -4.30 -14.23 1.66
C ILE A 61 -5.78 -14.48 1.39
N ARG A 62 -6.25 -14.32 0.13
CA ARG A 62 -7.59 -14.82 -0.22
C ARG A 62 -7.60 -16.29 0.21
N PRO A 63 -8.53 -16.74 1.06
CA PRO A 63 -8.73 -18.17 1.16
C PRO A 63 -9.10 -18.61 -0.25
N SER A 64 -8.24 -19.42 -0.86
CA SER A 64 -8.52 -20.09 -2.11
C SER A 64 -9.72 -21.00 -1.84
N GLY A 65 -10.92 -20.47 -2.03
CA GLY A 65 -12.17 -21.22 -2.08
C GLY A 65 -12.37 -21.80 -3.46
#